data_AF-A0A2H0TDY8-F1
#
_entry.id   AF-A0A2H0TDY8-F1
#
_cell.length_a   1.000
_cell.length_b   1.000
_cell.length_c   1.000
_cell.angle_alpha   90.00
_cell.angle_beta   90.00
_cell.angle_gamma   90.00
#
_symmetry.space_group_name_H-M   'P 1'
#
loop_
_entity.id
_entity.type
_entity.pdbx_description
1 polymer ?
#
loop_
_entity_poly.entity_id
_entity_poly.type
_entity_poly.pdbx_seq_one_letter_code
_entity_poly.pdbx_strand_id
1 'polypeptide(L)'
;MTRSAKKGPYVDPKLLKKISVLKPGGDAVIKTWSRDSQIAPEMVGFTFGVHNGRDFIPVKVAEEMVGHRLGEFAPTRKFVRHGGKIQKEAEMRAKTAELQAKKAS
;
A
#
# COMPACT_ATOMS: atom_id res chain seq x y z
N MET A 1 12.45 8.65 -3.02
CA MET A 1 13.76 9.34 -2.94
C MET A 1 14.52 8.82 -1.75
N THR A 2 15.65 8.19 -1.99
CA THR A 2 16.46 7.54 -0.94
C THR A 2 17.11 8.60 -0.05
N ARG A 3 17.14 8.36 1.27
CA ARG A 3 17.79 9.24 2.25
C ARG A 3 19.30 9.00 2.15
N SER A 4 20.12 9.98 2.56
CA SER A 4 21.57 9.77 2.62
C SER A 4 21.91 8.58 3.53
N ALA A 5 22.75 7.67 3.05
CA ALA A 5 23.16 6.46 3.77
C ALA A 5 23.76 6.77 5.15
N LYS A 6 24.48 7.91 5.29
CA LYS A 6 25.07 8.34 6.57
C LYS A 6 24.05 8.61 7.68
N LYS A 7 22.78 8.89 7.33
CA LYS A 7 21.72 9.27 8.28
C LYS A 7 20.87 8.08 8.75
N GLY A 8 21.10 6.89 8.22
CA GLY A 8 20.33 5.69 8.54
C GLY A 8 18.89 5.69 8.00
N PRO A 9 18.15 4.60 8.23
CA PRO A 9 16.74 4.47 7.90
C PRO A 9 15.92 5.50 8.68
N TYR A 10 14.88 6.04 8.06
CA TYR A 10 13.98 7.00 8.70
C TYR A 10 12.62 6.36 8.93
N VAL A 11 12.09 6.53 10.14
CA VAL A 11 10.73 6.17 10.51
C VAL A 11 10.12 7.35 11.25
N ASP A 12 8.89 7.74 10.90
CA ASP A 12 8.15 8.78 11.61
C ASP A 12 7.94 8.36 13.08
N PRO A 13 8.36 9.17 14.07
CA PRO A 13 8.14 8.88 15.48
C PRO A 13 6.65 8.67 15.84
N LYS A 14 5.72 9.30 15.12
CA LYS A 14 4.27 9.09 15.31
C LYS A 14 3.83 7.69 14.88
N LEU A 15 4.46 7.13 13.85
CA LEU A 15 4.22 5.75 13.42
C LEU A 15 4.67 4.77 14.50
N LEU A 16 5.90 4.94 15.00
CA LEU A 16 6.45 4.10 16.07
C LEU A 16 5.58 4.11 17.34
N LYS A 17 5.11 5.29 17.76
CA LYS A 17 4.19 5.42 18.92
C LYS A 17 2.87 4.68 18.73
N LYS A 18 2.34 4.62 17.50
CA LYS A 18 1.10 3.86 17.23
C LYS A 18 1.36 2.37 17.26
N ILE A 19 2.49 1.92 16.72
CA ILE A 19 2.90 0.52 16.71
C ILE A 19 3.12 0.02 18.15
N SER A 20 3.73 0.82 19.02
CA SER A 20 3.99 0.41 20.41
C SER A 20 2.74 0.18 21.25
N VAL A 21 1.60 0.75 20.86
CA VAL A 21 0.32 0.62 21.57
C VAL A 21 -0.54 -0.50 20.98
N LEU A 22 -0.36 -0.81 19.69
CA LEU A 22 -1.16 -1.78 18.96
C LEU A 22 -0.48 -3.15 18.93
N LYS A 23 -1.26 -4.22 18.86
CA LYS A 23 -0.74 -5.58 18.69
C LYS A 23 -0.64 -5.93 17.19
N PRO A 24 0.40 -6.65 16.76
CA PRO A 24 0.49 -7.16 15.40
C PRO A 24 -0.66 -8.14 15.13
N GLY A 25 -1.17 -8.16 13.90
CA GLY A 25 -2.25 -9.07 13.49
C GLY A 25 -3.67 -8.66 13.87
N GLY A 26 -3.84 -7.50 14.52
CA GLY A 26 -5.18 -6.93 14.75
C GLY A 26 -5.79 -6.30 13.49
N ASP A 27 -7.10 -6.05 13.51
CA ASP A 27 -7.85 -5.43 12.41
C ASP A 27 -7.64 -3.91 12.30
N ALA A 28 -6.85 -3.32 13.21
CA ALA A 28 -6.62 -1.89 13.25
C ALA A 28 -5.75 -1.43 12.07
N VAL A 29 -6.31 -0.52 11.24
CA VAL A 29 -5.58 0.10 10.13
C VAL A 29 -4.91 1.40 10.59
N ILE A 30 -3.58 1.42 10.59
CA ILE A 30 -2.79 2.59 10.97
C ILE A 30 -2.73 3.55 9.78
N LYS A 31 -3.55 4.61 9.81
CA LYS A 31 -3.49 5.68 8.80
C LYS A 31 -2.21 6.50 8.94
N THR A 32 -1.53 6.72 7.81
CA THR A 32 -0.30 7.50 7.71
C THR A 32 -0.18 8.27 6.41
N TRP A 33 0.40 9.47 6.52
CA TRP A 33 0.86 10.29 5.40
C TRP A 33 2.37 10.18 5.18
N SER A 34 3.11 9.61 6.14
CA SER A 34 4.56 9.41 6.03
C SER A 34 4.85 8.24 5.09
N ARG A 35 4.79 8.53 3.80
CA ARG A 35 5.15 7.62 2.71
C ARG A 35 6.66 7.39 2.60
N ASP A 36 7.44 8.26 3.24
CA ASP A 36 8.90 8.25 3.25
C ASP A 36 9.50 7.38 4.36
N SER A 37 8.68 6.95 5.34
CA SER A 37 9.06 6.00 6.36
C SER A 37 9.45 4.66 5.75
N GLN A 38 10.61 4.16 6.19
CA GLN A 38 11.10 2.82 5.90
C GLN A 38 10.40 1.81 6.80
N ILE A 39 10.10 0.65 6.24
CA ILE A 39 9.46 -0.45 6.97
C ILE A 39 10.52 -1.09 7.87
N ALA A 40 10.30 -0.97 9.18
CA ALA A 40 11.12 -1.60 10.21
C ALA A 40 10.59 -3.03 10.50
N PRO A 41 11.43 -3.94 11.02
CA PRO A 41 11.02 -5.30 11.38
C PRO A 41 9.81 -5.33 12.32
N GLU A 42 9.71 -4.37 13.25
CA GLU A 42 8.60 -4.24 14.20
C GLU A 42 7.24 -3.93 13.54
N MET A 43 7.23 -3.52 12.27
CA MET A 43 6.02 -3.20 11.52
C MET A 43 5.38 -4.42 10.86
N VAL A 44 6.05 -5.57 10.85
CA VAL A 44 5.54 -6.79 10.24
C VAL A 44 4.25 -7.24 10.94
N GLY A 45 3.24 -7.61 10.15
CA GLY A 45 1.93 -8.03 10.67
C GLY A 45 0.95 -6.88 10.97
N PHE A 46 1.36 -5.62 10.80
CA PHE A 46 0.45 -4.47 10.87
C PHE A 46 -0.11 -4.11 9.49
N THR A 47 -1.30 -3.51 9.48
CA THR A 47 -1.91 -2.94 8.29
C THR A 47 -1.83 -1.43 8.32
N PHE A 48 -1.18 -0.82 7.33
CA PHE A 48 -1.07 0.63 7.19
C PHE A 48 -2.00 1.14 6.11
N GLY A 49 -2.81 2.14 6.42
CA GLY A 49 -3.48 2.95 5.42
C GLY A 49 -2.50 4.01 4.94
N VAL A 50 -1.87 3.81 3.79
CA VAL A 50 -0.88 4.73 3.23
C VAL A 50 -1.58 5.71 2.27
N HIS A 51 -1.50 7.01 2.57
CA HIS A 51 -2.13 8.02 1.73
C HIS A 51 -1.46 8.09 0.34
N ASN A 52 -2.24 8.07 -0.75
CA ASN A 52 -1.72 8.14 -2.12
C ASN A 52 -1.90 9.50 -2.83
N GLY A 53 -2.44 10.49 -2.12
CA GLY A 53 -2.81 11.80 -2.66
C GLY A 53 -4.32 12.01 -2.77
N ARG A 54 -5.10 10.93 -2.67
CA ARG A 54 -6.57 10.96 -2.67
C ARG A 54 -7.14 10.08 -1.56
N ASP A 55 -6.74 8.82 -1.55
CA ASP A 55 -7.28 7.78 -0.69
C ASP A 55 -6.16 7.15 0.16
N PHE A 56 -6.57 6.39 1.19
CA PHE A 56 -5.67 5.56 1.97
C PHE A 56 -5.69 4.13 1.45
N ILE A 57 -4.57 3.69 0.88
CA ILE A 57 -4.43 2.33 0.38
C ILE A 57 -4.02 1.42 1.56
N PRO A 58 -4.81 0.37 1.89
CA PRO A 58 -4.44 -0.58 2.93
C PRO A 58 -3.28 -1.46 2.44
N VAL A 59 -2.19 -1.46 3.20
CA VAL A 59 -0.99 -2.26 2.95
C VAL A 59 -0.73 -3.11 4.19
N LYS A 60 -0.91 -4.43 4.06
CA LYS A 60 -0.53 -5.39 5.10
C LYS A 60 0.95 -5.72 4.94
N VAL A 61 1.76 -5.38 5.95
CA VAL A 61 3.22 -5.50 5.86
C VAL A 61 3.66 -6.93 6.12
N ALA A 62 4.45 -7.47 5.18
CA ALA A 62 5.12 -8.76 5.27
C ALA A 62 6.64 -8.59 5.49
N GLU A 63 7.33 -9.66 5.87
CA GLU A 63 8.78 -9.64 6.14
C GLU A 63 9.61 -9.22 4.93
N GLU A 64 9.21 -9.65 3.73
CA GLU A 64 9.87 -9.28 2.46
C GLU A 64 9.83 -7.77 2.16
N MET A 65 8.94 -7.02 2.82
CA MET A 65 8.82 -5.58 2.65
C MET A 65 9.76 -4.79 3.55
N VAL A 66 10.45 -5.44 4.50
CA VAL A 66 11.40 -4.77 5.40
C VAL A 66 12.54 -4.16 4.59
N GLY A 67 12.88 -2.90 4.88
CA GLY A 67 13.88 -2.15 4.12
C GLY A 67 13.31 -1.28 3.00
N HIS A 68 12.11 -1.60 2.49
CA HIS A 68 11.38 -0.76 1.56
C HIS A 68 10.67 0.40 2.26
N ARG A 69 10.13 1.34 1.49
CA ARG A 69 9.30 2.44 2.02
C ARG A 69 7.82 2.17 1.84
N LEU A 70 7.02 2.64 2.79
CA LEU A 70 5.56 2.54 2.73
C LEU A 70 4.97 3.11 1.42
N GLY A 71 5.56 4.17 0.89
CA GLY A 71 5.13 4.78 -0.36
C GLY A 71 5.31 3.93 -1.61
N GLU A 72 6.18 2.92 -1.60
CA GLU A 72 6.39 2.00 -2.73
C GLU A 72 5.17 1.12 -2.99
N PHE A 73 4.41 0.81 -1.93
CA PHE A 73 3.24 -0.06 -1.97
C PHE A 73 1.92 0.70 -2.20
N ALA A 74 1.97 2.02 -2.36
CA ALA A 74 0.79 2.86 -2.52
C ALA A 74 0.92 3.76 -3.77
N PRO A 75 0.51 3.30 -4.97
CA PRO A 75 0.68 4.04 -6.21
C PRO A 75 -0.08 5.38 -6.20
N THR A 76 0.59 6.44 -6.65
CA THR A 76 0.08 7.83 -6.64
C THR A 76 -0.61 8.25 -7.93
N ARG A 77 -0.35 7.54 -9.03
CA ARG A 77 -0.95 7.81 -10.33
C ARG A 77 -1.65 6.56 -10.82
N LYS A 78 -2.85 6.73 -11.39
CA LYS A 78 -3.51 5.67 -12.14
C LYS A 78 -2.77 5.52 -13.47
N PHE A 79 -2.12 4.38 -13.68
CA PHE A 79 -1.55 4.07 -14.98
C PHE A 79 -2.69 3.83 -15.98
N VAL A 80 -2.72 4.62 -17.05
CA VAL A 80 -3.66 4.45 -18.16
C VAL A 80 -2.82 4.04 -19.36
N ARG A 81 -3.02 2.81 -19.85
CA ARG A 81 -2.40 2.38 -21.11
C ARG A 81 -3.08 3.14 -22.26
N HIS A 82 -2.29 3.59 -23.23
CA HIS A 82 -2.80 4.05 -24.52
C HIS A 82 -3.19 2.83 -25.37
N GLY A 83 -4.24 2.10 -24.95
CA GLY A 83 -4.90 1.10 -25.77
C GLY A 83 -6.10 1.76 -26.47
N GLY A 84 -6.29 1.50 -27.77
CA GLY A 84 -7.45 1.98 -28.51
C GLY A 84 -8.77 1.52 -27.87
N LYS A 85 -9.90 2.17 -28.22
CA LYS A 85 -11.24 1.87 -27.68
C LYS A 85 -11.58 0.37 -27.64
N ILE A 86 -11.17 -0.37 -28.67
CA ILE A 86 -11.40 -1.81 -28.85
C ILE A 86 -10.83 -2.63 -27.68
N GLN A 87 -9.60 -2.33 -27.25
CA GLN A 87 -8.95 -3.10 -26.18
C GLN A 87 -9.54 -2.77 -24.81
N LYS A 88 -9.95 -1.52 -24.60
CA LYS A 88 -10.67 -1.09 -23.39
C LYS A 88 -12.04 -1.76 -23.29
N GLU A 89 -12.77 -1.86 -24.39
CA GLU A 89 -14.08 -2.54 -24.44
C GLU A 89 -13.94 -4.06 -24.20
N ALA A 90 -12.92 -4.70 -24.79
CA ALA A 90 -12.64 -6.12 -24.56
C ALA A 90 -12.31 -6.42 -23.08
N GLU A 91 -11.46 -5.61 -22.44
CA GLU A 91 -11.13 -5.77 -21.01
C GLU A 91 -12.33 -5.49 -20.09
N MET A 92 -13.18 -4.52 -20.44
CA MET A 92 -14.42 -4.23 -19.68
C MET A 92 -15.44 -5.36 -19.82
N ARG A 93 -15.57 -5.95 -21.02
CA ARG A 93 -16.43 -7.12 -21.26
C ARG A 93 -15.92 -8.35 -20.52
N ALA A 94 -14.61 -8.57 -20.49
CA ALA A 94 -14.00 -9.66 -19.72
C ALA A 94 -14.23 -9.48 -18.21
N LYS A 95 -14.02 -8.27 -17.67
CA LYS A 95 -14.28 -7.95 -16.25
C LYS A 95 -15.74 -8.12 -15.86
N THR A 96 -16.66 -7.71 -16.73
CA THR A 96 -18.11 -7.85 -16.44
C THR A 96 -18.55 -9.30 -16.47
N ALA A 97 -18.04 -10.11 -17.41
CA ALA A 97 -18.28 -11.55 -17.45
C ALA A 97 -17.73 -12.27 -16.20
N GLU A 98 -16.50 -11.93 -15.77
CA GLU A 98 -15.90 -12.51 -14.56
C GLU A 98 -16.69 -12.14 -13.29
N LEU A 99 -17.17 -10.90 -13.20
CA LEU A 99 -18.02 -10.46 -12.07
C LEU A 99 -19.40 -11.14 -12.08
N GLN A 100 -19.96 -11.45 -13.24
CA GLN A 100 -21.21 -12.19 -13.37
C GLN A 100 -21.03 -13.66 -12.96
N ALA A 101 -19.94 -14.30 -13.38
CA ALA A 101 -19.61 -15.67 -13.00
C ALA A 101 -19.42 -15.81 -11.48
N LYS A 102 -18.67 -14.89 -10.84
CA LYS A 102 -18.47 -14.85 -9.39
C LYS A 102 -19.74 -14.53 -8.58
N LYS A 103 -20.76 -13.95 -9.19
CA LYS A 103 -22.07 -13.71 -8.56
C LYS A 103 -23.04 -14.87 -8.73
N ALA A 104 -22.80 -15.75 -9.70
CA ALA A 104 -23.62 -16.93 -9.98
C ALA A 104 -23.13 -18.19 -9.23
N SER A 105 -21.91 -18.14 -8.67
CA SER A 105 -21.35 -19.09 -7.71
C SER A 105 -21.57 -18.63 -6.27
#